data_AF-A0A271JCM7-F1
#
_entry.id   AF-A0A271JCM7-F1
#
_cell.length_a   1.000
_cell.length_b   1.000
_cell.length_c   1.000
_cell.angle_alpha   90.00
_cell.angle_beta   90.00
_cell.angle_gamma   90.00
#
_symmetry.space_group_name_H-M   'P 1'
#
loop_
_entity.id
_entity.type
_entity.pdbx_description
1 polymer ?
#
loop_
_entity_poly.entity_id
_entity_poly.type
_entity_poly.pdbx_seq_one_letter_code
_entity_poly.pdbx_strand_id
1 'polypeptide(L)'
;MTRFSRLTASAVRAAALLAATEAGTTTTLDVKRELRDRGYWAVQSDVSFLMEQVASASGWPWWDLGGFRLYAVSRAGHREEGLAAEVALRN
;
A
#
# COMPACT_ATOMS: atom_id res chain seq x y z
N MET A 1 -4.54 -11.70 25.73
CA MET A 1 -5.43 -11.18 24.67
C MET A 1 -4.60 -10.33 23.73
N THR A 2 -4.32 -10.80 22.52
CA THR A 2 -3.61 -10.02 21.51
C THR A 2 -4.54 -8.89 21.05
N ARG A 3 -4.21 -7.65 21.41
CA ARG A 3 -4.99 -6.47 21.01
C ARG A 3 -4.57 -6.12 19.58
N PHE A 4 -5.37 -6.52 18.60
CA PHE A 4 -5.12 -6.13 17.21
C PHE A 4 -5.33 -4.63 17.02
N SER A 5 -4.48 -4.03 16.18
CA SER A 5 -4.64 -2.64 15.76
C SER A 5 -5.78 -2.51 14.75
N ARG A 6 -6.57 -1.43 14.86
CA ARG A 6 -7.60 -1.10 13.88
C ARG A 6 -6.96 -0.71 12.56
N LEU A 7 -7.56 -1.17 11.46
CA LEU A 7 -7.09 -0.90 10.11
C LEU A 7 -7.36 0.56 9.70
N THR A 8 -6.38 1.22 9.08
CA THR A 8 -6.47 2.59 8.58
C THR A 8 -5.97 2.68 7.14
N ALA A 9 -6.39 3.70 6.40
CA ALA A 9 -5.90 3.95 5.03
C ALA A 9 -4.38 4.16 4.98
N SER A 10 -3.81 4.82 6.00
CA SER A 10 -2.36 5.02 6.11
C SER A 10 -1.59 3.71 6.30
N ALA A 11 -2.10 2.79 7.13
CA ALA A 11 -1.50 1.47 7.32
C ALA A 11 -1.58 0.63 6.04
N VAL A 12 -2.72 0.66 5.35
CA VAL A 12 -2.91 -0.02 4.05
C VAL A 12 -1.95 0.52 3.00
N ARG A 13 -1.79 1.85 2.91
CA ARG A 13 -0.84 2.48 1.98
C ARG A 13 0.60 2.07 2.27
N ALA A 14 1.01 2.08 3.54
CA ALA A 14 2.36 1.67 3.93
C ALA A 14 2.62 0.19 3.59
N ALA A 15 1.66 -0.69 3.91
CA ALA A 15 1.73 -2.11 3.56
C ALA A 15 1.77 -2.34 2.04
N ALA A 16 1.01 -1.58 1.25
CA ALA A 16 1.04 -1.65 -0.21
C ALA A 16 2.39 -1.23 -0.80
N LEU A 17 2.99 -0.15 -0.29
CA LEU A 17 4.33 0.29 -0.69
C LEU A 17 5.39 -0.77 -0.38
N LEU A 18 5.29 -1.41 0.78
CA LEU A 18 6.22 -2.47 1.19
C LEU A 18 6.06 -3.73 0.34
N ALA A 19 4.83 -4.20 0.17
CA ALA A 19 4.52 -5.37 -0.66
C ALA A 19 4.95 -5.18 -2.13
N ALA A 20 4.88 -3.95 -2.63
CA ALA A 20 5.30 -3.61 -4.00
C ALA A 20 6.80 -3.28 -4.15
N THR A 21 7.63 -3.39 -3.10
CA THR A 21 9.03 -2.91 -3.12
C THR A 21 9.86 -3.52 -4.26
N GLU A 22 9.71 -4.83 -4.50
CA GLU A 22 10.48 -5.55 -5.52
C GLU A 22 9.80 -5.52 -6.90
N ALA A 23 8.48 -5.72 -6.93
CA ALA A 23 7.74 -5.91 -8.19
C ALA A 23 7.13 -4.63 -8.77
N GLY A 24 7.13 -3.52 -8.03
CA GLY A 24 6.40 -2.28 -8.39
C GLY A 24 4.88 -2.44 -8.44
N THR A 25 4.38 -3.63 -8.09
CA THR A 25 2.96 -3.98 -8.09
C THR A 25 2.62 -4.78 -6.84
N THR A 26 1.37 -4.71 -6.41
CA THR A 26 0.88 -5.50 -5.27
C THR A 26 -0.57 -5.91 -5.48
N THR A 27 -0.99 -6.97 -4.79
CA THR A 27 -2.40 -7.35 -4.70
C THR A 27 -2.98 -7.04 -3.32
N THR A 28 -4.31 -7.02 -3.20
CA THR A 28 -4.99 -6.94 -1.89
C THR A 28 -4.57 -8.07 -0.93
N LEU A 29 -4.21 -9.25 -1.46
CA LEU A 29 -3.76 -10.37 -0.64
C LEU A 29 -2.38 -10.13 -0.02
N ASP A 30 -1.45 -9.57 -0.79
CA ASP A 30 -0.10 -9.26 -0.31
C ASP A 30 -0.16 -8.19 0.79
N VAL A 31 -0.92 -7.13 0.55
CA VAL A 31 -1.16 -6.06 1.54
C VAL A 31 -1.77 -6.62 2.83
N LYS A 32 -2.74 -7.53 2.70
CA LYS A 32 -3.37 -8.18 3.85
C LYS A 32 -2.38 -9.03 4.66
N ARG A 33 -1.48 -9.76 3.99
CA ARG A 33 -0.43 -10.54 4.68
C ARG A 33 0.50 -9.61 5.45
N GLU A 34 1.02 -8.57 4.79
CA GLU A 34 1.88 -7.56 5.40
C GLU A 34 1.24 -6.91 6.63
N LEU A 35 -0.05 -6.60 6.57
CA LEU A 35 -0.81 -6.03 7.70
C LEU A 35 -0.96 -7.02 8.87
N ARG A 36 -1.26 -8.29 8.57
CA ARG A 36 -1.45 -9.31 9.62
C ARG A 36 -0.15 -9.61 10.34
N ASP A 37 0.96 -9.67 9.60
CA ASP A 37 2.29 -9.90 10.16
C ASP A 37 2.70 -8.76 11.11
N ARG A 38 2.14 -7.56 10.90
CA ARG A 38 2.30 -6.38 11.76
C ARG A 38 1.27 -6.26 12.89
N GLY A 39 0.42 -7.28 13.09
CA GLY A 39 -0.55 -7.31 14.18
C GLY A 39 -1.84 -6.50 13.93
N TYR A 40 -2.15 -6.17 12.68
CA TYR A 40 -3.44 -5.55 12.34
C TYR A 40 -4.54 -6.61 12.16
N TRP A 41 -5.76 -6.24 12.55
CA TRP A 41 -6.95 -6.99 12.17
C TRP A 41 -7.34 -6.64 10.73
N ALA A 42 -6.77 -7.38 9.76
CA ALA A 42 -7.00 -7.15 8.34
C ALA A 42 -7.94 -8.20 7.73
N VAL A 43 -9.18 -7.79 7.44
CA VAL A 43 -10.21 -8.57 6.75
C VAL A 43 -10.21 -8.21 5.26
N GLN A 44 -10.54 -9.18 4.40
CA GLN A 44 -10.45 -9.02 2.94
C GLN A 44 -11.25 -7.82 2.41
N SER A 45 -12.50 -7.66 2.86
CA SER A 45 -13.39 -6.57 2.46
C SER A 45 -12.79 -5.21 2.81
N ASP A 46 -12.28 -5.07 4.04
CA ASP A 46 -11.77 -3.81 4.56
C ASP A 46 -10.48 -3.39 3.84
N VAL A 47 -9.57 -4.35 3.61
CA VAL A 47 -8.34 -4.09 2.84
C VAL A 47 -8.69 -3.74 1.40
N SER A 48 -9.66 -4.42 0.78
CA SER A 48 -10.07 -4.12 -0.59
C SER A 48 -10.66 -2.71 -0.73
N PHE A 49 -11.55 -2.33 0.19
CA PHE A 49 -12.18 -1.01 0.21
C PHE A 49 -11.15 0.11 0.46
N LEU A 50 -10.21 -0.11 1.38
CA LEU A 50 -9.16 0.86 1.67
C LEU A 50 -8.12 0.94 0.56
N MET A 51 -7.79 -0.17 -0.10
CA MET A 51 -6.88 -0.17 -1.25
C MET A 51 -7.45 0.64 -2.41
N GLU A 52 -8.75 0.54 -2.67
CA GLU A 52 -9.41 1.33 -3.71
C GLU A 52 -9.35 2.84 -3.41
N GLN A 53 -9.61 3.23 -2.16
CA GLN A 53 -9.46 4.62 -1.73
C GLN A 53 -8.01 5.11 -1.82
N VAL A 54 -7.04 4.30 -1.36
CA VAL A 54 -5.62 4.63 -1.43
C VAL A 54 -5.17 4.78 -2.88
N ALA A 55 -5.59 3.87 -3.76
CA ALA A 55 -5.24 3.90 -5.17
C ALA A 55 -5.84 5.13 -5.85
N SER A 56 -7.11 5.45 -5.60
CA SER A 56 -7.77 6.66 -6.10
C SER A 56 -7.06 7.92 -5.62
N ALA A 57 -6.76 8.03 -4.32
CA ALA A 57 -6.10 9.20 -3.74
C ALA A 57 -4.63 9.35 -4.18
N SER A 58 -3.95 8.24 -4.48
CA SER A 58 -2.54 8.23 -4.89
C SER A 58 -2.35 8.20 -6.41
N GLY A 59 -3.43 8.17 -7.19
CA GLY A 59 -3.37 8.01 -8.64
C GLY A 59 -2.77 6.68 -9.10
N TRP A 60 -2.86 5.62 -8.28
CA TRP A 60 -2.32 4.30 -8.63
C TRP A 60 -3.27 3.59 -9.59
N PRO A 61 -2.81 3.25 -10.81
CA PRO A 61 -3.62 2.45 -11.71
C PRO A 61 -3.77 1.04 -11.15
N TRP A 62 -4.91 0.42 -11.43
CA TRP A 62 -5.19 -0.95 -11.04
C TRP A 62 -5.99 -1.67 -12.12
N TRP A 63 -5.84 -2.99 -12.12
CA TRP A 63 -6.52 -3.88 -13.06
C TRP A 63 -7.27 -4.95 -12.28
N ASP A 64 -8.50 -5.23 -12.71
CA ASP A 64 -9.27 -6.37 -12.23
C ASP A 64 -8.88 -7.62 -13.02
N LEU A 65 -8.40 -8.64 -12.32
CA LEU A 65 -8.02 -9.94 -12.90
C LEU A 65 -9.06 -11.03 -12.55
N GLY A 66 -10.29 -10.63 -12.24
CA GLY A 66 -11.45 -11.50 -11.99
C GLY A 66 -11.51 -12.09 -10.58
N GLY A 67 -10.36 -12.52 -10.03
CA GLY A 67 -10.26 -13.01 -8.65
C GLY A 67 -9.60 -12.05 -7.66
N PHE A 68 -8.84 -11.08 -8.18
CA PHE A 68 -8.13 -10.09 -7.39
C PHE A 68 -7.80 -8.86 -8.24
N ARG A 69 -7.50 -7.76 -7.55
CA ARG A 69 -7.01 -6.54 -8.17
C ARG A 69 -5.49 -6.46 -8.06
N LEU A 70 -4.85 -6.12 -9.16
CA LEU A 70 -3.42 -5.80 -9.22
C LEU A 70 -3.27 -4.29 -9.25
N TYR A 71 -2.50 -3.74 -8.32
CA TYR A 71 -2.25 -2.29 -8.20
C TYR A 71 -0.82 -2.00 -8.63
N ALA A 72 -0.63 -1.04 -9.53
CA ALA A 72 0.69 -0.49 -9.82
C ALA A 72 1.01 0.58 -8.77
N VAL A 73 1.93 0.23 -7.88
CA VAL A 73 2.34 1.11 -6.78
C VAL A 73 3.63 1.76 -7.20
N SER A 74 3.50 2.95 -7.77
CA SER A 74 4.67 3.80 -7.93
C SER A 74 5.09 4.27 -6.54
N ARG A 75 6.33 4.01 -6.14
CA ARG A 75 6.98 4.87 -5.14
C ARG A 75 6.81 6.28 -5.70
N ALA A 76 6.10 7.15 -5.00
CA ALA A 76 6.10 8.57 -5.35
C ALA A 76 7.56 8.97 -5.61
N GLY A 77 7.86 9.35 -6.85
CA GLY A 77 9.21 9.59 -7.33
C GLY A 77 9.79 8.52 -8.26
N HIS A 78 9.19 8.30 -9.44
CA HIS A 78 10.04 8.00 -10.59
C HIS A 78 10.75 9.30 -11.02
N ARG A 79 11.97 9.46 -10.46
CA ARG A 79 13.15 10.16 -11.02
C ARG A 79 13.37 11.66 -10.77
N GLU A 80 12.40 12.48 -10.37
CA GLU A 80 12.68 13.93 -10.14
C GLU A 80 12.63 14.39 -8.68
N GLU A 81 11.98 13.64 -7.78
CA GLU A 81 11.82 14.04 -6.36
C GLU A 81 12.88 13.45 -5.41
N GLY A 82 13.64 12.44 -5.85
CA GLY A 82 14.68 11.82 -5.03
C GLY A 82 15.78 12.80 -4.60
N LEU A 83 16.09 13.77 -5.45
CA LEU A 83 17.05 14.84 -5.13
C LEU A 83 16.42 15.90 -4.21
N ALA A 84 15.13 16.21 -4.37
CA ALA A 84 14.43 17.20 -3.56
C ALA A 84 14.25 16.73 -2.11
N ALA A 85 13.93 15.45 -1.90
CA ALA A 85 13.81 14.87 -0.56
C ALA A 85 15.17 14.77 0.17
N GLU A 86 16.26 14.49 -0.55
CA GLU A 86 17.61 14.44 0.02
C GLU A 86 18.15 15.84 0.38
N VAL A 87 17.81 16.87 -0.42
CA VAL A 87 18.14 18.27 -0.12
C VAL A 87 17.33 18.81 1.06
N ALA A 88 16.06 18.42 1.19
CA ALA A 88 15.20 18.80 2.33
C ALA A 88 15.63 18.18 3.68
N LEU A 89 16.42 17.10 3.66
CA LEU A 89 16.95 16.46 4.86
C LEU A 89 18.34 16.99 5.28
N ARG A 90 18.93 17.92 4.52
CA ARG A 90 20.27 18.50 4.76
C ARG A 90 20.28 19.97 5.19
N ASN A 91 19.13 20.64 5.35
CA ASN A 91 19.02 21.97 5.93
C ASN A 91 18.00 22.01 7.07
#